data_AF-A0A3D1P8K5-F1
#
_entry.id   AF-A0A3D1P8K5-F1
#
_cell.length_a   1.000
_cell.length_b   1.000
_cell.length_c   1.000
_cell.angle_alpha   90.00
_cell.angle_beta   90.00
_cell.angle_gamma   90.00
#
_symmetry.space_group_name_H-M   'P 1'
#
loop_
_entity.id
_entity.type
_entity.pdbx_description
1 polymer ?
#
loop_
_entity_poly.entity_id
_entity_poly.type
_entity_poly.pdbx_seq_one_letter_code
_entity_poly.pdbx_strand_id
1 'polypeptide(L)' 'MNEIVFLIEDDVDGGYTARALGESIFTQADDIDSLKEMLRDAVRCHFPDEQTRPIIRHRYSMPHCHSCWS' A
#
# COMPACT_ATOMS: atom_id res chain seq x y z
N MET A 1 -13.48 -3.74 14.36
CA MET A 1 -13.27 -3.51 12.92
C MET A 1 -11.92 -2.83 12.80
N ASN A 2 -10.89 -3.57 12.39
CA ASN A 2 -9.52 -3.03 12.29
C ASN A 2 -9.32 -2.37 10.93
N GLU A 3 -8.45 -1.37 10.89
CA GLU A 3 -8.01 -0.70 9.67
C GLU A 3 -6.50 -0.89 9.54
N ILE A 4 -6.05 -1.20 8.33
CA ILE A 4 -4.63 -1.23 7.99
C ILE A 4 -4.38 -0.15 6.94
N VAL A 5 -3.43 0.74 7.24
CA VAL A 5 -3.09 1.85 6.36
C VAL A 5 -1.76 1.53 5.68
N PHE A 6 -1.74 1.51 4.36
CA PHE A 6 -0.53 1.39 3.56
C PHE A 6 -0.05 2.76 3.10
N LEU A 7 1.23 3.04 3.30
CA LEU A 7 1.91 4.16 2.68
C LEU A 7 2.45 3.71 1.34
N ILE A 8 1.99 4.32 0.25
CA ILE A 8 2.47 4.06 -1.11
C ILE A 8 3.50 5.13 -1.47
N GLU A 9 4.65 4.71 -1.96
CA GLU A 9 5.77 5.56 -2.36
C GLU A 9 6.22 5.19 -3.78
N ASP A 10 6.70 6.17 -4.54
CA ASP A 10 7.42 5.93 -5.78
C ASP A 10 8.73 5.17 -5.51
N ASP A 11 9.02 4.17 -6.34
CA ASP A 11 10.29 3.46 -6.31
C ASP A 11 11.35 4.15 -7.16
N VAL A 12 12.61 4.08 -6.74
CA VAL A 12 13.75 4.73 -7.42
C VAL A 12 14.04 4.13 -8.80
N ASP A 13 13.74 2.84 -8.99
CA ASP A 13 13.94 2.13 -10.25
C ASP A 13 12.68 2.16 -11.15
N GLY A 14 11.63 2.88 -10.70
CA GLY A 14 10.32 2.91 -11.33
C GLY A 14 9.34 1.94 -10.68
N GLY A 15 8.05 2.31 -10.70
CA GLY A 15 6.98 1.56 -10.03
C GLY A 15 6.63 2.12 -8.66
N TYR A 16 6.05 1.27 -7.81
CA TYR A 16 5.47 1.65 -6.54
C TYR A 16 5.83 0.66 -5.45
N THR A 17 6.17 1.20 -4.27
CA THR A 17 6.28 0.43 -3.03
C THR A 17 5.10 0.76 -2.13
N ALA A 18 4.68 -0.21 -1.32
CA ALA A 18 3.67 -0.02 -0.29
C ALA A 18 4.10 -0.67 1.02
N ARG A 19 3.98 0.09 2.11
CA ARG A 19 4.29 -0.37 3.47
C ARG A 19 3.11 -0.17 4.41
N ALA A 20 2.74 -1.22 5.16
CA ALA A 20 1.74 -1.09 6.21
C ALA A 20 2.25 -0.25 7.40
N LEU A 21 1.41 0.64 7.89
CA LEU A 21 1.62 1.39 9.13
C LEU A 21 1.07 0.58 10.29
N GLY A 22 1.96 0.06 11.14
CA GLY A 22 1.61 -0.74 12.32
C GLY A 22 1.79 -2.25 12.14
N GLU A 23 2.00 -2.73 10.92
CA GLU A 23 2.28 -4.13 10.61
C GLU A 23 3.54 -4.24 9.75
N SER A 24 4.26 -5.36 9.85
CA SER A 24 5.46 -5.63 9.04
C SER A 24 5.10 -6.20 7.67
N ILE A 25 4.21 -5.53 6.94
CA ILE A 25 3.79 -5.92 5.58
C ILE A 25 4.36 -4.93 4.58
N PHE A 26 5.08 -5.45 3.60
CA PHE A 26 5.74 -4.69 2.54
C PHE A 26 5.47 -5.36 1.20
N THR A 27 5.08 -4.57 0.19
CA THR A 27 4.83 -5.03 -1.18
C THR A 27 5.37 -4.00 -2.17
N GLN A 28 5.77 -4.45 -3.35
CA GLN A 28 6.23 -3.59 -4.44
C GLN A 28 5.66 -4.13 -5.74
N ALA A 29 5.33 -3.24 -6.69
CA ALA A 29 4.93 -3.62 -8.03
C ALA A 29 5.22 -2.49 -9.03
N ASP A 30 5.32 -2.85 -10.31
CA ASP A 30 5.61 -1.91 -11.40
C ASP A 30 4.43 -0.94 -11.65
N ASP A 31 3.20 -1.40 -11.41
CA ASP A 31 1.97 -0.66 -11.66
C ASP A 31 1.04 -0.68 -10.45
N ILE A 32 0.18 0.34 -10.36
CA ILE A 32 -0.69 0.51 -9.20
C ILE A 32 -1.78 -0.57 -9.08
N ASP A 33 -2.24 -1.11 -10.19
CA ASP A 33 -3.21 -2.20 -10.21
C ASP A 33 -2.59 -3.49 -9.66
N SER A 34 -1.38 -3.84 -10.12
CA SER A 34 -0.59 -4.95 -9.59
C SER A 34 -0.31 -4.77 -8.09
N LEU A 35 0.04 -3.56 -7.65
CA LEU A 35 0.29 -3.25 -6.24
C LEU A 35 -0.97 -3.52 -5.39
N LYS A 36 -2.15 -3.11 -5.86
CA LYS A 36 -3.42 -3.35 -5.13
C LYS A 36 -3.74 -4.83 -5.01
N GLU A 37 -3.43 -5.63 -6.02
CA GLU A 37 -3.58 -7.09 -5.93
C GLU A 37 -2.64 -7.68 -4.89
N MET A 38 -1.36 -7.30 -4.93
CA MET A 38 -0.37 -7.74 -3.96
C MET A 38 -0.71 -7.33 -2.52
N LEU A 39 -1.24 -6.11 -2.32
CA LEU A 39 -1.72 -5.66 -1.01
C LEU A 39 -2.85 -6.54 -0.47
N ARG A 40 -3.83 -6.88 -1.31
CA ARG A 40 -4.94 -7.76 -0.92
C ARG A 40 -4.44 -9.14 -0.57
N ASP A 41 -3.50 -9.68 -1.34
CA ASP A 41 -2.93 -11.00 -1.11
C ASP A 41 -2.10 -11.05 0.18
N ALA A 42 -1.25 -10.04 0.41
CA ALA A 42 -0.47 -9.93 1.63
C ALA A 42 -1.37 -9.83 2.89
N VAL A 43 -2.44 -9.04 2.82
CA VAL A 43 -3.43 -8.96 3.92
C VAL A 43 -4.20 -10.29 4.08
N ARG A 44 -4.48 -11.04 3.00
CA ARG A 44 -5.06 -12.39 3.07
C ARG A 44 -4.14 -13.40 3.72
N CYS A 45 -2.85 -13.34 3.43
CA CYS A 45 -1.87 -14.23 4.05
C CYS A 45 -1.70 -13.93 5.55
N HIS A 46 -1.65 -12.65 5.92
CA HIS A 46 -1.44 -12.23 7.31
C HIS A 46 -2.69 -12.35 8.18
N PHE A 47 -3.87 -12.15 7.59
CA PHE A 47 -5.18 -12.28 8.26
C PHE A 47 -6.02 -13.37 7.56
N PRO A 48 -5.80 -14.65 7.88
CA PRO A 48 -6.51 -15.77 7.26
C PRO A 48 -7.99 -15.81 7.66
N ASP A 49 -8.34 -15.26 8.82
CA ASP A 49 -9.71 -15.18 9.30
C ASP A 49 -10.46 -14.00 8.65
N GLU A 50 -11.47 -14.31 7.85
CA GLU A 50 -12.20 -13.31 7.06
C GLU A 50 -13.01 -12.34 7.93
N GLN A 51 -13.44 -12.75 9.13
CA GLN A 51 -14.24 -11.92 10.02
C GLN A 51 -13.41 -10.85 10.73
N THR A 52 -12.11 -11.09 10.88
CA THR A 52 -11.17 -10.16 11.52
C THR A 52 -10.32 -9.37 10.54
N ARG A 53 -10.43 -9.65 9.24
CA ARG A 53 -9.68 -8.99 8.17
C ARG A 53 -9.85 -7.46 8.24
N PRO A 54 -8.74 -6.71 8.30
CA PRO A 54 -8.81 -5.26 8.39
C PRO A 54 -9.24 -4.63 7.05
N ILE A 55 -9.85 -3.45 7.14
CA ILE A 55 -10.13 -2.62 5.97
C ILE A 55 -8.81 -2.05 5.46
N ILE A 56 -8.53 -2.25 4.18
CA ILE A 56 -7.33 -1.73 3.52
C ILE A 56 -7.58 -0.27 3.13
N ARG A 57 -6.77 0.64 3.67
CA ARG A 57 -6.63 2.01 3.18
C ARG A 57 -5.21 2.23 2.70
N HIS A 58 -5.04 3.09 1.71
CA HIS A 58 -3.72 3.45 1.23
C HIS A 58 -3.62 4.96 1.01
N ARG A 59 -2.46 5.53 1.34
CA ARG A 59 -2.13 6.94 1.11
C ARG A 59 -0.87 7.01 0.27
N TYR A 60 -0.91 7.79 -0.80
CA TYR A 60 0.28 8.10 -1.57
C TYR A 60 1.09 9.16 -0.83
N SER A 61 2.33 8.84 -0.53
CA SER A 61 3.37 9.81 -0.24
C SER A 61 3.77 10.38 -1.60
N MET A 62 3.32 11.58 -1.92
CA MET A 62 3.85 12.32 -3.06
C MET A 62 4.92 13.27 -2.54
N PRO A 63 6.22 13.02 -2.76
CA PRO A 63 7.25 13.95 -2.33
C PRO A 63 7.52 15.09 -3.34
N HIS A 64 6.98 15.08 -4.56
CA HIS A 64 7.32 16.10 -5.55
C HIS A 64 6.11 16.59 -6.35
N CYS A 65 5.33 17.50 -5.76
CA CYS A 65 4.53 18.45 -6.55
C CYS A 65 5.17 19.84 -6.44
N HIS A 66 6.31 20.02 -7.12
CA HIS A 66 6.93 21.35 -7.33
C HIS A 66 6.30 22.12 -8.52
N SER A 67 5.16 21.66 -9.06
CA SER A 67 4.56 22.24 -10.26
C SER A 67 3.05 22.52 -10.19
N CYS A 68 2.36 22.32 -9.07
CA CYS A 68 0.94 22.75 -8.92
C CYS A 68 0.75 24.15 -8.32
N TRP A 69 1.80 24.96 -8.19
CA TRP A 69 1.67 26.40 -7.92
C TRP A 69 1.95 27.19 -9.20
N SER A 70 1.01 27.18 -10.14
CA SER A 70 0.85 28.24 -11.15
C SER A 70 -0.61 28.40 -11.51
#